data_AF-A0A533ZIJ9-F1
#
_entry.id   AF-A0A533ZIJ9-F1
#
_cell.length_a   1.000
_cell.length_b   1.000
_cell.length_c   1.000
_cell.angle_alpha   90.00
_cell.angle_beta   90.00
_cell.angle_gamma   90.00
#
_symmetry.space_group_name_H-M   'P 1'
#
loop_
_entity.id
_entity.type
_entity.pdbx_description
1 polymer ?
#
loop_
_entity_poly.entity_id
_entity_poly.type
_entity_poly.pdbx_seq_one_letter_code
_entity_poly.pdbx_strand_id
1 'polypeptide(L)'
;MKAVEVKRKAHSVRPAGRKPVSRRFSTLEVCHLFDISKATLYRWEREGLISTPPRDWRNWRLYTTTNLEEIKRIIRRRATN
;
A
#
# COMPACT_ATOMS: atom_id res chain seq x y z
N MET A 1 24.74 -19.23 -3.20
CA MET A 1 24.55 -17.77 -3.02
C MET A 1 23.72 -17.26 -4.20
N LYS A 2 22.42 -17.00 -4.05
CA LYS A 2 21.59 -16.49 -5.15
C LYS A 2 21.26 -15.02 -4.88
N ALA A 3 22.04 -14.13 -5.48
CA ALA A 3 21.67 -12.75 -5.67
C ALA A 3 20.48 -12.72 -6.63
N VAL A 4 19.29 -12.46 -6.10
CA VAL A 4 18.08 -12.34 -6.93
C VAL A 4 17.96 -10.88 -7.34
N GLU A 5 18.41 -10.64 -8.56
CA GLU A 5 18.31 -9.38 -9.29
C GLU A 5 16.84 -8.95 -9.40
N VAL A 6 16.46 -7.95 -8.60
CA VAL A 6 15.12 -7.36 -8.64
C VAL A 6 15.04 -6.45 -9.86
N LYS A 7 14.64 -7.05 -10.98
CA LYS A 7 14.28 -6.40 -12.24
C LYS A 7 13.28 -5.28 -11.95
N ARG A 8 13.78 -4.04 -11.94
CA ARG A 8 13.02 -2.80 -11.73
C ARG A 8 12.03 -2.63 -12.89
N LYS A 9 10.88 -3.30 -12.82
CA LYS A 9 9.78 -3.08 -13.74
C LYS A 9 9.15 -1.73 -13.43
N ALA A 10 9.20 -0.86 -14.45
CA ALA A 10 8.64 0.47 -14.52
C ALA A 10 7.36 0.59 -13.69
N HIS A 11 7.45 1.35 -12.61
CA HIS A 11 6.27 1.79 -11.91
C HIS A 11 5.60 2.81 -12.82
N SER A 12 4.34 2.54 -13.17
CA SER A 12 3.45 3.50 -13.81
C SER A 12 3.44 4.77 -12.97
N VAL A 13 4.33 5.71 -13.29
CA VAL A 13 4.26 7.08 -12.81
C VAL A 13 3.07 7.67 -13.54
N ARG A 14 1.89 7.64 -12.92
CA ARG A 14 0.76 8.42 -13.42
C ARG A 14 1.16 9.89 -13.31
N PRO A 15 1.09 10.67 -14.40
CA PRO A 15 1.55 12.04 -14.38
C PRO A 15 0.65 12.87 -13.47
N ALA A 16 1.29 13.85 -12.82
CA ALA A 16 0.67 14.83 -11.96
C ALA A 16 -0.54 15.49 -12.62
N GLY A 17 -1.62 15.66 -11.84
CA GLY A 17 -2.74 16.54 -12.20
C GLY A 17 -4.12 15.89 -12.14
N ARG A 18 -4.63 15.56 -10.94
CA ARG A 18 -6.09 15.57 -10.68
C ARG A 18 -6.39 16.00 -9.23
N LYS A 19 -7.21 17.04 -9.11
CA LYS A 19 -7.86 17.55 -7.87
C LYS A 19 -8.74 16.46 -7.21
N PRO A 20 -9.12 16.60 -5.92
CA PRO A 20 -9.39 15.48 -5.03
C PRO A 20 -10.78 14.90 -5.29
N VAL A 21 -10.82 13.73 -5.92
CA VAL A 21 -12.03 12.91 -6.03
C VAL A 21 -11.84 11.71 -5.13
N SER A 22 -12.58 11.69 -4.01
CA SER A 22 -12.72 10.58 -3.07
C SER A 22 -11.40 9.90 -2.68
N ARG A 23 -10.78 10.34 -1.57
CA ARG A 23 -9.46 9.91 -1.06
C ARG A 23 -9.28 8.38 -1.07
N ARG A 24 -8.86 7.84 -2.21
CA ARG A 24 -8.47 6.45 -2.44
C ARG A 24 -6.99 6.47 -2.77
N PHE A 25 -6.23 5.67 -2.05
CA PHE A 25 -4.79 5.59 -2.14
C PHE A 25 -4.41 4.30 -2.88
N SER A 26 -3.49 4.42 -3.83
CA SER A 26 -2.87 3.27 -4.47
C SER A 26 -1.88 2.59 -3.52
N THR A 27 -1.59 1.32 -3.74
CA THR A 27 -0.57 0.57 -2.99
C THR A 27 0.75 1.35 -2.91
N LEU A 28 1.13 2.06 -3.97
CA LEU A 28 2.35 2.86 -4.01
C LEU A 28 2.30 4.05 -3.07
N GLU A 29 1.21 4.82 -3.10
CA GLU A 29 1.04 5.96 -2.19
C GLU A 29 1.07 5.51 -0.73
N VAL A 30 0.42 4.39 -0.40
CA VAL A 30 0.48 3.81 0.95
C VAL A 30 1.90 3.44 1.34
N CYS A 31 2.64 2.77 0.43
CA CYS A 31 4.04 2.44 0.66
C CYS A 31 4.90 3.68 0.92
N HIS A 32 4.73 4.74 0.14
CA HIS A 32 5.47 6.00 0.30
C HIS A 32 5.09 6.75 1.57
N LEU A 33 3.81 6.73 1.97
CA LEU A 33 3.31 7.47 3.13
C LEU A 33 3.78 6.89 4.47
N PHE A 34 3.94 5.56 4.52
CA PHE A 34 4.35 4.84 5.73
C PHE A 34 5.78 4.28 5.67
N ASP A 35 6.50 4.52 4.57
CA ASP A 35 7.81 3.94 4.27
C ASP A 35 7.87 2.41 4.45
N ILE A 36 6.80 1.73 4.00
CA ILE A 36 6.68 0.27 4.07
C ILE A 36 6.83 -0.37 2.71
N SER A 37 7.44 -1.55 2.66
CA SER A 37 7.49 -2.34 1.44
C SER A 37 6.09 -2.87 1.04
N LYS A 38 5.85 -3.04 -0.26
CA LYS A 38 4.64 -3.71 -0.77
C LYS A 38 4.47 -5.11 -0.17
N ALA A 39 5.58 -5.81 0.06
CA ALA A 39 5.56 -7.14 0.64
C ALA A 39 5.00 -7.13 2.08
N THR A 40 5.33 -6.10 2.87
CA THR A 40 4.78 -5.90 4.21
C THR A 40 3.27 -5.65 4.13
N LEU A 41 2.84 -4.77 3.22
CA LEU A 41 1.43 -4.44 3.03
C LEU A 41 0.61 -5.67 2.58
N TYR A 42 1.14 -6.48 1.66
CA TYR A 42 0.49 -7.72 1.22
C TYR A 42 0.43 -8.78 2.31
N ARG A 43 1.46 -8.84 3.17
CA ARG A 43 1.47 -9.75 4.32
C ARG A 43 0.36 -9.39 5.29
N TRP A 44 0.19 -8.11 5.61
CA TRP A 44 -0.88 -7.64 6.47
C TRP A 44 -2.27 -7.88 5.90
N GLU A 45 -2.45 -7.70 4.58
CA GLU A 45 -3.70 -8.05 3.90
C GLU A 45 -3.99 -9.57 4.02
N ARG A 46 -2.96 -10.40 3.88
CA ARG A 46 -3.08 -11.86 3.96
C ARG A 46 -3.28 -12.36 5.40
N GLU A 47 -2.74 -11.66 6.39
CA GLU A 47 -2.94 -11.92 7.81
C GLU A 47 -4.27 -11.36 8.34
N GLY A 48 -5.02 -10.61 7.51
CA GLY A 48 -6.28 -9.98 7.92
C GLY A 48 -6.09 -8.83 8.91
N LEU A 49 -4.88 -8.25 8.99
CA LEU A 49 -4.57 -7.11 9.86
C LEU A 49 -5.13 -5.79 9.32
N ILE A 50 -5.32 -5.72 8.00
CA ILE A 50 -5.92 -4.58 7.32
C ILE A 50 -7.14 -5.06 6.55
N SER A 51 -8.16 -4.21 6.47
CA SER A 51 -9.35 -4.47 5.69
C SER A 51 -9.01 -4.58 4.21
N THR A 52 -9.56 -5.60 3.55
CA THR A 52 -9.28 -5.88 2.14
C THR A 52 -9.76 -4.70 1.30
N PRO A 53 -8.85 -3.95 0.65
CA PRO A 53 -9.23 -2.78 -0.11
C PRO A 53 -10.16 -3.19 -1.27
N PRO A 54 -11.20 -2.39 -1.56
CA PRO A 54 -12.01 -2.61 -2.74
C PRO A 54 -11.12 -2.62 -3.98
N ARG A 55 -11.37 -3.60 -4.84
CA ARG A 55 -10.65 -3.75 -6.11
C ARG A 55 -11.44 -3.09 -7.21
N ASP A 56 -10.76 -2.30 -8.02
CA ASP A 56 -11.37 -1.71 -9.20
C ASP A 56 -11.62 -2.76 -10.29
N TRP A 57 -12.35 -2.41 -11.35
CA TRP A 57 -12.56 -3.28 -12.53
C TRP A 57 -11.25 -3.72 -13.21
N ARG A 58 -10.17 -2.96 -13.03
CA ARG A 58 -8.80 -3.29 -13.48
C ARG A 58 -8.02 -4.15 -12.47
N ASN A 59 -8.70 -4.67 -11.44
CA ASN A 59 -8.14 -5.43 -10.32
C ASN A 59 -7.08 -4.64 -9.52
N TRP A 60 -7.16 -3.31 -9.52
CA TRP A 60 -6.26 -2.45 -8.75
C TRP A 60 -6.78 -2.27 -7.33
N ARG A 61 -5.87 -2.37 -6.35
CA ARG A 61 -6.20 -2.20 -4.93
C ARG A 61 -6.32 -0.72 -4.61
N LEU A 62 -7.49 -0.31 -4.12
CA LEU A 62 -7.77 1.06 -3.71
C LEU A 62 -7.93 1.10 -2.20
N TYR A 63 -6.89 1.58 -1.51
CA TYR A 63 -6.92 1.76 -0.07
C TYR A 63 -7.74 3.00 0.29
N THR A 64 -8.58 2.88 1.31
CA THR A 64 -9.34 4.00 1.86
C THR A 64 -8.59 4.60 3.04
N THR A 65 -9.07 5.72 3.56
CA THR A 65 -8.57 6.30 4.81
C THR A 65 -8.64 5.33 5.99
N THR A 66 -9.68 4.48 6.05
CA THR A 66 -9.80 3.42 7.08
C THR A 66 -8.60 2.48 7.06
N ASN A 67 -8.19 2.02 5.87
CA ASN A 67 -7.04 1.12 5.74
C ASN A 67 -5.74 1.82 6.15
N LEU A 68 -5.58 3.11 5.85
CA LEU A 68 -4.42 3.89 6.32
C LEU A 68 -4.36 3.95 7.84
N GLU A 69 -5.51 4.11 8.49
CA GLU A 69 -5.60 4.24 9.94
C GLU A 69 -5.29 2.91 10.65
N GLU A 70 -5.71 1.78 10.07
CA GLU A 70 -5.31 0.45 10.49
C GLU A 70 -3.81 0.23 10.33
N ILE A 71 -3.24 0.58 9.17
CA ILE A 71 -1.80 0.50 8.91
C ILE A 71 -1.02 1.33 9.94
N LYS A 72 -1.44 2.58 10.16
CA LYS A 72 -0.84 3.49 11.14
C LYS A 72 -0.89 2.88 12.55
N ARG A 73 -2.00 2.25 12.92
CA ARG A 73 -2.16 1.57 14.22
C ARG A 73 -1.20 0.38 14.35
N ILE A 74 -1.04 -0.43 13.30
CA ILE A 74 -0.11 -1.57 13.28
C ILE A 74 1.33 -1.09 13.44
N ILE A 75 1.73 -0.06 12.69
CA ILE A 75 3.09 0.51 12.75
C ILE A 75 3.35 1.06 14.15
N ARG A 76 2.42 1.85 14.70
CA ARG A 76 2.55 2.39 16.06
C ARG A 76 2.68 1.28 17.10
N ARG A 77 1.84 0.23 17.02
CA ARG A 77 1.90 -0.93 17.93
C ARG A 77 3.25 -1.65 17.88
N ARG A 78 3.86 -1.74 16.70
CA ARG A 78 5.16 -2.39 16.50
C ARG A 78 6.35 -1.52 16.92
N ALA A 79 6.21 -0.19 16.95
CA ALA A 79 7.28 0.72 17.35
C ALA A 79 7.44 0.85 18.88
N THR A 80 6.40 0.51 19.65
CA THR A 80 6.39 0.56 21.12
C THR A 80 6.94 -0.70 21.80
N ASN A 81 7.60 -1.59 21.08
CA ASN A 81 8.16 -2.84 21.59
C ASN A 81 9.56 -3.06 21.04
#